data_AF-A0A0E0DIT5-F1
#
_entry.id   AF-A0A0E0DIT5-F1
#
_cell.length_a   1.000
_cell.length_b   1.000
_cell.length_c   1.000
_cell.angle_alpha   90.00
_cell.angle_beta   90.00
_cell.angle_gamma   90.00
#
_symmetry.space_group_name_H-M   'P 1'
#
loop_
_entity.id
_entity.type
_entity.pdbx_description
1 polymer ?
#
loop_
_entity_poly.entity_id
_entity_poly.type
_entity_poly.pdbx_seq_one_letter_code
_entity_poly.pdbx_strand_id
1 'polypeptide(L)'
;MLISKGGDFALGFFSPATSNKSLYLGIWYHNISERTYVWVANRNNPIAASSSATLSISNSSALVLSDSKGRTLWTTMASPSIVTEDDGVYAVLLDSGNLVLRLSNNTTIW
;
A
#
# COMPACT_ATOMS: atom_id res chain seq x y z
N MET A 1 -9.80 -3.24 0.08
CA MET A 1 -9.47 -2.37 -1.07
C MET A 1 -9.69 -0.94 -0.63
N LEU A 2 -8.78 -0.03 -0.98
CA LEU A 2 -8.89 1.41 -0.71
C LEU A 2 -9.14 2.10 -2.05
N ILE A 3 -10.11 3.01 -2.11
CA ILE A 3 -10.48 3.74 -3.31
C ILE A 3 -10.19 5.23 -3.04
N SER A 4 -9.60 5.90 -4.03
CA SER A 4 -9.44 7.37 -4.03
C SER A 4 -10.80 8.06 -3.93
N LYS A 5 -10.85 9.31 -3.46
CA LYS A 5 -12.11 10.02 -3.20
C LYS A 5 -12.93 10.20 -4.48
N GLY A 6 -12.27 10.51 -5.59
CA GLY A 6 -12.88 10.64 -6.92
C GLY A 6 -13.25 9.31 -7.57
N GLY A 7 -12.75 8.18 -7.05
CA GLY A 7 -13.05 6.86 -7.58
C GLY A 7 -12.21 6.45 -8.79
N ASP A 8 -11.20 7.23 -9.19
CA ASP A 8 -10.40 6.95 -10.38
C ASP A 8 -9.31 5.89 -10.14
N PHE A 9 -8.76 5.87 -8.92
CA PHE A 9 -7.71 4.93 -8.52
C PHE A 9 -8.15 4.05 -7.36
N ALA A 10 -7.67 2.80 -7.38
CA ALA A 10 -7.82 1.85 -6.28
C ALA A 10 -6.48 1.23 -5.92
N LEU A 11 -6.30 0.97 -4.62
CA LEU A 11 -5.20 0.22 -4.02
C LEU A 11 -5.73 -1.10 -3.45
N GLY A 12 -5.03 -2.18 -3.71
CA GLY A 12 -5.33 -3.46 -3.06
C GLY A 12 -4.49 -4.63 -3.54
N PHE A 13 -4.88 -5.81 -3.07
CA PHE A 13 -4.23 -7.05 -3.42
C PHE A 13 -4.74 -7.60 -4.76
N PHE A 14 -3.85 -8.17 -5.57
CA PHE A 14 -4.19 -8.80 -6.84
C PHE A 14 -3.23 -9.94 -7.19
N SER A 15 -3.71 -10.85 -8.05
CA SER A 15 -2.88 -11.83 -8.74
C SER A 15 -2.86 -11.53 -10.24
N PRO A 16 -1.71 -11.71 -10.94
CA PRO A 16 -1.65 -11.52 -12.38
C PRO A 16 -2.60 -12.48 -13.12
N ALA A 17 -3.16 -12.05 -14.24
CA ALA A 17 -4.07 -12.89 -15.04
C ALA A 17 -3.40 -14.20 -15.52
N THR A 18 -2.08 -14.18 -15.70
CA THR A 18 -1.28 -15.32 -16.17
C THR A 18 -0.94 -16.32 -15.06
N SER A 19 -1.13 -15.99 -13.78
CA SER A 19 -0.78 -16.85 -12.66
C SER A 19 -1.51 -16.47 -11.38
N ASN A 20 -2.18 -17.45 -10.77
CA ASN A 20 -2.80 -17.35 -9.46
C ASN A 20 -1.87 -17.81 -8.31
N LYS A 21 -0.57 -18.00 -8.57
CA LYS A 21 0.39 -18.49 -7.57
C LYS A 21 1.00 -17.38 -6.72
N SER A 22 0.87 -16.13 -7.15
CA SER A 22 1.49 -14.98 -6.53
C SER A 22 0.48 -13.87 -6.28
N LEU A 23 0.61 -13.21 -5.13
CA LEU A 23 -0.19 -12.07 -4.71
C LEU A 23 0.70 -10.85 -4.58
N TYR A 24 0.20 -9.72 -5.07
CA TYR A 24 0.86 -8.43 -5.09
C TYR A 24 -0.04 -7.38 -4.48
N LEU A 25 0.55 -6.34 -3.91
CA LEU A 25 -0.13 -5.10 -3.56
C LEU A 25 0.19 -4.06 -4.65
N GLY A 26 -0.84 -3.44 -5.21
CA GLY A 26 -0.65 -2.43 -6.25
C GLY A 26 -1.79 -1.43 -6.37
N ILE A 27 -1.56 -0.43 -7.21
CA ILE A 27 -2.50 0.63 -7.55
C ILE A 27 -2.88 0.48 -9.02
N TRP A 28 -4.15 0.64 -9.34
CA TRP A 28 -4.70 0.58 -10.70
C TRP A 28 -5.81 1.59 -10.91
N TYR A 29 -6.15 1.85 -12.16
CA TYR A 29 -7.36 2.60 -12.53
C TYR A 29 -8.61 1.80 -12.18
N HIS A 30 -9.45 2.32 -11.29
CA HIS A 30 -10.60 1.61 -10.73
C HIS A 30 -11.73 1.44 -11.75
N ASN A 31 -11.97 2.46 -12.58
CA ASN A 31 -13.11 2.55 -13.48
C ASN A 31 -12.84 2.00 -14.90
N ILE A 32 -11.74 1.29 -15.11
CA ILE A 32 -11.39 0.67 -16.40
C ILE A 32 -11.58 -0.85 -16.28
N SER A 33 -12.30 -1.45 -17.23
CA SER A 33 -12.63 -2.88 -17.22
C SER A 33 -11.39 -3.77 -17.25
N GLU A 34 -10.40 -3.40 -18.06
CA GLU A 34 -9.09 -4.05 -18.08
C GLU A 34 -8.19 -3.41 -17.02
N ARG A 35 -7.79 -4.20 -16.01
CA ARG A 35 -6.94 -3.70 -14.92
C ARG A 35 -5.58 -3.27 -15.46
N THR A 36 -5.38 -1.96 -15.46
CA THR A 36 -4.08 -1.35 -15.75
C THR A 36 -3.42 -0.93 -14.43
N TYR A 37 -2.38 -1.66 -14.05
CA TYR A 37 -1.60 -1.40 -12.83
C TYR A 37 -0.57 -0.30 -13.08
N VAL A 38 -0.63 0.77 -12.29
CA VAL A 38 0.29 1.92 -12.41
C VAL A 38 1.41 1.85 -11.37
N TRP A 39 1.24 1.06 -10.31
CA TRP A 39 2.25 0.87 -9.27
C TRP A 39 2.10 -0.49 -8.58
N VAL A 40 3.21 -1.12 -8.19
CA VAL A 40 3.25 -2.41 -7.49
C VAL A 40 4.31 -2.37 -6.40
N ALA A 41 3.91 -2.51 -5.14
CA ALA A 41 4.77 -2.41 -3.96
C ALA A 41 5.84 -3.51 -3.96
N ASN A 42 5.39 -4.76 -3.94
CA ASN A 42 6.22 -5.94 -3.76
C ASN A 42 6.56 -6.62 -5.10
N ARG A 43 6.84 -5.82 -6.14
CA ARG A 43 7.15 -6.30 -7.50
C ARG A 43 8.28 -7.33 -7.56
N ASN A 44 9.28 -7.19 -6.69
CA ASN A 44 10.45 -8.08 -6.62
C ASN A 44 10.28 -9.22 -5.60
N ASN A 45 9.31 -9.10 -4.68
CA ASN A 45 9.10 -10.02 -3.55
C ASN A 45 7.61 -10.44 -3.48
N PRO A 46 7.10 -11.23 -4.44
CA PRO A 46 5.71 -11.65 -4.46
C PRO A 46 5.33 -12.47 -3.21
N ILE A 47 4.09 -12.30 -2.77
CA ILE A 47 3.49 -13.15 -1.72
C ILE A 47 3.05 -14.46 -2.38
N ALA A 48 3.29 -15.62 -1.76
CA ALA A 48 2.70 -16.87 -2.24
C ALA A 48 1.18 -16.82 -2.06
N ALA A 49 0.39 -17.17 -3.09
CA ALA A 49 -1.07 -17.03 -3.04
C ALA A 49 -1.77 -17.87 -1.97
N SER A 50 -1.11 -18.91 -1.46
CA SER A 50 -1.57 -19.70 -0.31
C SER A 50 -1.38 -18.99 1.04
N SER A 51 -0.76 -17.80 1.05
CA SER A 51 -0.48 -17.01 2.25
C SER A 51 -1.33 -15.74 2.27
N SER A 52 -1.77 -15.37 3.47
CA SER A 52 -2.31 -14.04 3.74
C SER A 52 -1.19 -13.01 3.86
N ALA A 53 -1.52 -11.75 3.60
CA ALA A 53 -0.65 -10.60 3.81
C ALA A 53 -1.46 -9.41 4.32
N THR A 54 -0.79 -8.53 5.07
CA THR A 54 -1.38 -7.35 5.69
C THR A 54 -0.58 -6.13 5.32
N LEU A 55 -1.28 -5.04 4.97
CA LEU A 55 -0.71 -3.72 4.85
C LEU A 55 -1.10 -2.92 6.10
N SER A 56 -0.11 -2.44 6.87
CA SER A 56 -0.34 -1.70 8.12
C SER A 56 0.66 -0.56 8.28
N ILE A 57 0.33 0.40 9.13
CA ILE A 57 1.28 1.43 9.57
C ILE A 57 2.01 0.90 10.82
N SER A 58 3.33 0.92 10.82
CA SER A 58 4.15 0.53 11.95
C SER A 58 4.23 1.63 13.01
N ASN A 59 4.69 1.28 14.22
CA ASN A 59 4.98 2.26 15.27
C ASN A 59 6.07 3.26 14.86
N SER A 60 6.92 2.91 13.88
CA SER A 60 7.91 3.81 13.29
C SER A 60 7.36 4.66 12.14
N SER A 61 6.03 4.76 12.00
CA SER A 61 5.35 5.56 10.98
C SER A 61 5.72 5.19 9.54
N ALA A 62 6.01 3.90 9.31
CA ALA A 62 6.23 3.35 7.98
C ALA A 62 5.01 2.54 7.53
N LEU A 63 4.75 2.53 6.23
CA LEU A 63 3.77 1.61 5.66
C LEU A 63 4.47 0.29 5.39
N VAL A 64 4.00 -0.77 6.05
CA VAL A 64 4.63 -2.10 6.04
C VAL A 64 3.68 -3.11 5.43
N LEU A 65 4.16 -3.84 4.43
CA LEU A 65 3.53 -5.04 3.90
C LEU A 65 4.20 -6.26 4.52
N SER A 66 3.45 -7.08 5.25
CA SER A 66 3.94 -8.30 5.90
C SER A 66 3.13 -9.52 5.49
N ASP A 67 3.76 -10.70 5.53
CA ASP A 67 3.07 -11.98 5.39
C ASP A 67 2.43 -12.45 6.71
N SER A 68 1.67 -13.54 6.65
CA SER A 68 1.02 -14.17 7.80
C SER A 68 1.97 -14.63 8.92
N LYS A 69 3.27 -14.72 8.64
CA LYS A 69 4.32 -15.06 9.62
C LYS A 69 5.02 -13.82 10.19
N GLY A 70 4.57 -12.62 9.83
CA GLY A 70 5.16 -11.36 10.26
C GLY A 70 6.44 -10.96 9.53
N ARG A 71 6.80 -11.64 8.43
CA ARG A 71 7.97 -11.23 7.63
C ARG A 71 7.62 -10.01 6.79
N THR A 72 8.46 -8.97 6.85
CA THR A 72 8.33 -7.78 6.01
C THR A 72 8.70 -8.10 4.56
N LEU A 73 7.78 -7.83 3.64
CA LEU A 73 7.95 -8.04 2.20
C LEU A 73 8.25 -6.73 1.45
N TRP A 74 7.72 -5.63 1.97
CA TRP A 74 7.95 -4.28 1.47
C TRP A 74 7.68 -3.27 2.59
N THR A 75 8.42 -2.17 2.62
CA THR A 75 8.21 -1.07 3.56
C THR A 75 8.58 0.25 2.90
N THR A 76 7.93 1.33 3.31
CA THR A 76 8.44 2.68 3.05
C THR A 76 9.68 2.96 3.91
N MET A 77 10.53 3.87 3.45
CA MET A 77 11.56 4.45 4.32
C MET A 77 10.84 5.39 5.30
N ALA A 78 10.92 5.11 6.60
CA ALA A 78 10.42 6.02 7.61
C ALA A 78 11.19 7.35 7.51
N SER A 79 10.52 8.48 7.67
CA SER A 79 11.14 9.78 7.86
C SER A 79 11.41 9.96 9.36
N PRO A 80 12.63 9.67 9.87
CA PRO A 80 12.89 9.53 11.31
C PRO A 80 12.79 10.84 12.10
N SER A 81 12.57 11.98 11.45
CA SER A 81 12.73 13.31 12.04
C SER A 81 11.42 14.07 12.29
N ILE A 82 10.24 13.50 11.97
CA ILE A 82 9.00 14.29 11.85
C ILE A 82 7.87 13.80 12.79
N VAL A 83 7.98 12.62 13.40
CA VAL A 83 6.83 11.99 14.09
C VAL A 83 7.11 11.81 15.57
N THR A 84 6.30 12.45 16.42
CA THR A 84 6.24 12.15 17.86
C THR A 84 5.23 11.03 18.10
N GLU A 85 5.34 10.27 19.20
CA GLU A 85 4.47 9.10 19.47
C GLU A 85 2.97 9.44 19.52
N ASP A 86 2.60 10.72 19.71
CA ASP A 86 1.22 11.23 19.73
C ASP A 86 0.68 11.66 18.35
N ASP A 87 1.53 11.77 17.33
CA ASP A 87 1.12 12.19 16.00
C ASP A 87 0.49 10.99 15.26
N GLY A 88 -0.82 10.81 15.40
CA GLY A 88 -1.56 9.78 14.67
C GLY A 88 -1.25 9.84 13.16
N VAL A 89 -0.88 8.69 12.57
CA VAL A 89 -0.51 8.55 11.16
C VAL A 89 -1.56 7.75 10.41
N TYR A 90 -1.92 8.21 9.21
CA TYR A 90 -2.87 7.51 8.35
C TYR A 90 -2.43 7.55 6.88
N ALA A 91 -2.88 6.55 6.11
CA ALA A 91 -2.61 6.44 4.69
C ALA A 91 -3.79 6.98 3.87
N VAL A 92 -3.49 7.71 2.79
CA VAL A 92 -4.50 8.24 1.86
C VAL A 92 -4.10 7.93 0.43
N LEU A 93 -5.04 7.39 -0.35
CA LEU A 93 -4.91 7.33 -1.80
C LEU A 93 -5.54 8.58 -2.41
N LEU A 94 -4.72 9.46 -2.97
CA LEU A 94 -5.17 10.70 -3.60
C LEU A 94 -5.78 10.43 -4.99
N ASP A 95 -6.58 11.38 -5.47
CA ASP A 95 -7.20 11.31 -6.81
C ASP A 95 -6.16 11.40 -7.94
N SER A 96 -4.92 11.81 -7.63
CA SER A 96 -3.79 11.71 -8.55
C SER A 96 -3.22 10.29 -8.69
N GLY A 97 -3.73 9.33 -7.91
CA GLY A 97 -3.19 7.97 -7.79
C GLY A 97 -2.00 7.86 -6.84
N ASN A 98 -1.58 8.96 -6.21
CA ASN A 98 -0.48 8.93 -5.24
C ASN A 98 -0.97 8.39 -3.88
N LEU A 99 -0.32 7.35 -3.38
CA LEU A 99 -0.52 6.85 -2.01
C LEU A 99 0.43 7.61 -1.09
N VAL A 100 -0.10 8.29 -0.08
CA VAL A 100 0.69 9.09 0.85
C VAL A 100 0.45 8.66 2.30
N LEU A 101 1.47 8.86 3.14
CA LEU A 101 1.33 8.84 4.59
C LEU A 101 1.24 10.26 5.11
N ARG A 102 0.26 10.50 5.98
CA ARG A 102 0.03 11.81 6.59
C ARG A 102 -0.04 11.73 8.10
N LEU A 103 0.50 12.76 8.74
CA LEU A 103 0.25 13.05 10.15
C LEU A 103 -1.16 13.61 10.32
N SER A 104 -1.63 13.64 11.57
CA SER A 104 -2.93 14.21 11.94
C SER A 104 -3.10 15.68 11.53
N ASN A 105 -2.00 16.44 11.41
CA ASN A 105 -2.00 17.81 10.90
C ASN A 105 -1.93 17.93 9.36
N ASN A 106 -2.14 16.82 8.63
CA ASN A 106 -2.08 16.68 7.17
C ASN A 106 -0.69 16.84 6.53
N THR A 107 0.39 16.92 7.31
CA THR A 107 1.76 16.89 6.77
C THR A 107 2.02 15.55 6.13
N THR A 108 2.42 15.55 4.85
CA THR A 108 2.84 14.34 4.14
C THR A 108 4.27 13.97 4.53
N ILE A 109 4.47 12.74 4.97
CA ILE A 109 5.77 12.20 5.43
C ILE A 109 6.34 11.12 4.50
N TRP A 110 5.52 10.65 3.57
CA TRP A 110 5.86 9.77 2.44
C TRP A 110 4.82 9.95 1.34
#